data_AF-A0A9E2BNR8-F1
#
_entry.id   AF-A0A9E2BNR8-F1
#
_cell.length_a   1.000
_cell.length_b   1.000
_cell.length_c   1.000
_cell.angle_alpha   90.00
_cell.angle_beta   90.00
_cell.angle_gamma   90.00
#
_symmetry.space_group_name_H-M   'P 1'
#
loop_
_entity.id
_entity.type
_entity.pdbx_description
1 polymer ?
#
loop_
_entity_poly.entity_id
_entity_poly.type
_entity_poly.pdbx_seq_one_letter_code
_entity_poly.pdbx_strand_id
1 'polypeptide(L)' 'VMIYDEVNSALDREAVEIFANLIENELQSSTVILVSHRIEGICGLERVVEISDGRLSLVS' A
#
# COMPACT_ATOMS: atom_id res chain seq x y z
N VAL A 1 -11.39 8.83 -1.08
CA VAL A 1 -10.59 7.82 -1.80
C VAL A 1 -9.22 8.42 -2.06
N MET A 2 -8.16 7.77 -1.61
CA MET A 2 -6.78 8.20 -1.75
C MET A 2 -6.02 7.19 -2.60
N ILE A 3 -5.21 7.65 -3.55
CA ILE A 3 -4.42 6.79 -4.44
C ILE A 3 -2.98 7.25 -4.36
N TYR A 4 -2.07 6.33 -4.06
CA TYR A 4 -0.65 6.59 -3.99
C TYR A 4 0.10 5.68 -4.96
N ASP A 5 0.97 6.29 -5.77
CA ASP A 5 1.85 5.58 -6.68
C ASP A 5 3.26 5.56 -6.08
N GLU A 6 3.78 4.35 -5.92
CA GLU A 6 5.17 4.07 -5.57
C GLU A 6 5.67 4.71 -4.25
N VAL A 7 4.87 4.62 -3.19
CA VAL A 7 5.19 5.21 -1.86
C VAL A 7 6.54 4.74 -1.30
N ASN A 8 7.01 3.55 -1.69
CA ASN A 8 8.26 2.98 -1.21
C ASN A 8 9.52 3.50 -1.95
N SER A 9 9.41 4.20 -3.08
CA SER A 9 10.59 4.67 -3.81
C SER A 9 11.25 5.90 -3.17
N ALA A 10 10.50 6.67 -2.39
CA ALA A 10 10.95 7.90 -1.74
C ALA A 10 11.05 7.83 -0.22
N LEU A 11 10.53 6.77 0.41
CA LEU A 11 10.48 6.62 1.87
C LEU A 11 11.54 5.65 2.35
N ASP A 12 12.27 6.05 3.39
CA ASP A 12 13.08 5.13 4.18
C ASP A 12 12.17 4.22 5.03
N ARG A 13 12.76 3.21 5.68
CA ARG A 13 12.01 2.22 6.47
C ARG A 13 11.15 2.87 7.56
N GLU A 14 11.67 3.91 8.21
CA GLU A 14 10.95 4.64 9.26
C GLU A 14 9.70 5.33 8.69
N ALA A 15 9.83 6.01 7.55
CA ALA A 15 8.69 6.65 6.92
C ALA A 15 7.64 5.64 6.40
N VAL A 16 8.04 4.44 5.97
CA VAL A 16 7.09 3.36 5.64
C VAL A 16 6.30 2.92 6.88
N GLU A 17 6.94 2.79 8.04
CA GLU A 17 6.26 2.46 9.30
C GLU A 17 5.28 3.57 9.74
N ILE A 18 5.66 4.84 9.59
CA ILE A 18 4.76 5.99 9.86
C ILE A 18 3.55 5.97 8.91
N PHE A 19 3.79 5.70 7.63
CA PHE A 19 2.73 5.64 6.63
C PHE A 19 1.75 4.49 6.89
N ALA A 20 2.24 3.32 7.30
CA ALA A 20 1.39 2.21 7.72
C ALA A 20 0.51 2.61 8.93
N ASN A 21 1.09 3.27 9.94
CA ASN A 21 0.32 3.78 11.09
C ASN A 21 -0.77 4.78 10.68
N LEU A 22 -0.48 5.66 9.71
CA LEU A 22 -1.48 6.61 9.18
C LEU A 22 -2.67 5.87 8.56
N ILE A 23 -2.41 4.82 7.78
CA ILE A 23 -3.46 3.99 7.17
C ILE A 23 -4.30 3.30 8.26
N GLU A 24 -3.64 2.70 9.25
CA GLU A 24 -4.31 1.93 10.31
C GLU A 24 -5.12 2.79 11.29
N ASN A 25 -4.70 4.03 11.56
CA ASN A 25 -5.32 4.83 12.62
C ASN A 25 -6.17 6.00 12.10
N GLU A 26 -5.74 6.67 11.04
CA GLU A 26 -6.37 7.93 10.60
C GLU A 26 -7.22 7.75 9.34
N LEU A 27 -6.87 6.80 8.47
CA LEU A 27 -7.52 6.61 7.17
C LEU A 27 -8.59 5.50 7.15
N GLN A 28 -8.99 4.98 8.31
CA GLN A 28 -9.97 3.89 8.44
C GLN A 28 -11.34 4.17 7.76
N SER A 29 -11.72 5.45 7.63
CA SER A 29 -12.97 5.85 6.95
C SER A 29 -12.82 6.07 5.44
N SER A 30 -11.59 5.94 4.92
CA SER A 30 -11.23 6.24 3.54
C SER A 30 -10.77 4.99 2.80
N THR A 31 -11.18 4.83 1.55
CA THR A 31 -10.56 3.84 0.67
C THR A 31 -9.17 4.32 0.24
N VAL A 32 -8.14 3.55 0.57
CA VAL A 32 -6.75 3.79 0.18
C VAL A 32 -6.33 2.75 -0.86
N ILE A 33 -5.76 3.20 -1.97
CA ILE A 33 -5.19 2.33 -3.01
C ILE A 33 -3.70 2.66 -3.13
N LEU A 34 -2.88 1.63 -3.01
CA LEU A 34 -1.42 1.72 -3.11
C LEU A 34 -0.95 0.91 -4.32
N VAL A 35 -0.18 1.56 -5.19
CA VAL A 35 0.53 0.90 -6.28
C VAL A 35 2.00 0.87 -5.90
N SER A 36 2.63 -0.30 -5.91
CA SER A 36 4.04 -0.43 -5.59
C SER A 36 4.67 -1.59 -6.35
N HIS A 37 5.92 -1.42 -6.77
CA HIS A 37 6.74 -2.50 -7.32
C HIS A 37 7.33 -3.41 -6.21
N ARG A 38 7.27 -2.98 -4.93
CA ARG A 38 7.75 -3.71 -3.76
C ARG A 38 6.76 -3.59 -2.61
N ILE A 39 6.23 -4.71 -2.13
CA ILE A 39 5.26 -4.75 -1.03
C ILE A 39 5.95 -4.86 0.34
N GLU A 40 7.25 -5.15 0.36
CA GLU A 40 8.02 -5.31 1.61
C GLU A 40 7.87 -4.09 2.53
N GLY A 41 7.47 -4.34 3.78
CA GLY A 41 7.37 -3.32 4.82
C GLY A 41 6.04 -2.56 4.86
N ILE A 42 5.14 -2.74 3.88
CA ILE A 42 3.79 -2.17 3.96
C ILE A 42 2.91 -3.11 4.79
N CYS A 43 2.58 -2.69 6.00
CA CYS A 43 1.64 -3.36 6.90
C CYS A 43 0.23 -2.74 6.78
N GLY A 44 -0.79 -3.44 7.28
CA GLY A 44 -2.15 -2.90 7.37
C GLY A 44 -2.96 -2.91 6.06
N LEU A 45 -2.49 -3.60 5.02
CA LEU A 45 -3.25 -3.77 3.78
C LEU A 45 -4.39 -4.78 3.96
N GLU A 46 -5.60 -4.38 3.60
CA GLU A 46 -6.78 -5.26 3.68
C GLU A 46 -6.85 -6.26 2.52
N ARG A 47 -6.37 -5.86 1.34
CA ARG A 47 -6.38 -6.67 0.10
C ARG A 47 -5.14 -6.37 -0.71
N VAL A 48 -4.53 -7.42 -1.24
CA VAL A 48 -3.35 -7.31 -2.12
C VAL A 48 -3.69 -7.92 -3.47
N VAL A 49 -3.55 -7.12 -4.52
CA VAL A 49 -3.80 -7.55 -5.89
C VAL A 49 -2.52 -7.41 -6.69
N GLU A 50 -2.12 -8.49 -7.36
CA GLU A 50 -1.02 -8.51 -8.30
C GLU A 50 -1.54 -8.21 -9.71
N ILE A 51 -0.77 -7.41 -10.45
CA ILE A 51 -0.99 -7.15 -11.87
C ILE A 51 0.18 -7.76 -12.63
N SER A 52 -0.10 -8.78 -13.43
CA SER A 52 0.90 -9.44 -14.27
C SER A 52 0.29 -9.87 -15.60
N ASP A 53 1.03 -9.71 -16.70
CA ASP A 53 0.61 -10.07 -18.06
C ASP A 53 -0.78 -9.52 -18.46
N GLY A 54 -1.10 -8.29 -18.01
CA GLY A 54 -2.39 -7.65 -18.25
C GLY A 54 -3.57 -8.28 -17.50
N ARG A 55 -3.30 -9.12 -16.50
CA ARG A 55 -4.29 -9.78 -15.64
C ARG A 55 -4.16 -9.35 -14.19
N LEU A 56 -5.27 -9.41 -13.47
CA LEU A 56 -5.37 -9.15 -12.04
C LEU A 56 -5.54 -10.48 -11.29
N SER A 57 -4.74 -10.70 -10.25
CA SER A 57 -4.82 -11.85 -9.34
C SER A 57 -4.90 -11.37 -7.89
N LEU A 58 -5.82 -11.93 -7.10
CA LEU A 58 -5.84 -11.70 -5.65
C LEU A 58 -4.73 -12.55 -5.00
N VAL A 59 -3.84 -11.91 -4.24
CA VAL A 59 -2.73 -12.57 -3.54
C VAL A 59 -3.11 -12.90 -2.10
N SER A 60 -3.76 -11.96 -1.42
CA SER A 60 -4.30 -12.10 -0.06
C SER A 60 -5.57 -11.27 0.11
#